data_AF-A0A1I4YTM6-F1
#
_entry.id   AF-A0A1I4YTM6-F1
#
_cell.length_a   1.000
_cell.length_b   1.000
_cell.length_c   1.000
_cell.angle_alpha   90.00
_cell.angle_beta   90.00
_cell.angle_gamma   90.00
#
_symmetry.space_group_name_H-M   'P 1'
#
loop_
_entity.id
_entity.type
_entity.pdbx_description
1 polymer ?
#
loop_
_entity_poly.entity_id
_entity_poly.type
_entity_poly.pdbx_seq_one_letter_code
_entity_poly.pdbx_strand_id
1 'polypeptide(L)'
;MTISRGVPASRRQTAIAVTGHLDLTEHTVPLVRRALAELLGPYAAAAGPNGSGDPGASLVGVSCIAKGADTLFAEAVLGLGGRLIVVVPSRDYRRRTVEPEHGASYDRLVEAAGEVVRLPYETAARPAYEAANTVLIERADRLVAVWDGTPPTGKGGGTADAVLEARAAGIPVDVVWPEGAARGG
;
A
#
# COMPACT_ATOMS: atom_id res chain seq x y z
N MET A 1 37.00 4.53 -25.42
CA MET A 1 36.32 3.63 -24.46
C MET A 1 34.99 4.27 -24.11
N THR A 2 33.91 3.82 -24.74
CA THR A 2 32.55 4.34 -24.50
C THR A 2 31.86 3.36 -23.56
N ILE A 3 31.59 3.80 -22.34
CA ILE A 3 30.86 3.01 -21.35
C ILE A 3 29.38 3.03 -21.77
N SER A 4 28.92 1.93 -22.35
CA SER A 4 27.52 1.70 -22.67
C SER A 4 26.74 1.62 -21.36
N ARG A 5 25.89 2.62 -21.08
CA ARG A 5 24.89 2.52 -20.02
C ARG A 5 23.87 1.47 -20.47
N GLY A 6 23.97 0.28 -19.91
CA GLY A 6 22.99 -0.78 -20.11
C GLY A 6 21.59 -0.26 -19.78
N VAL A 7 20.64 -0.50 -20.67
CA VAL A 7 19.22 -0.35 -20.41
C VAL A 7 18.87 -1.25 -19.21
N PRO A 8 18.21 -0.77 -18.15
CA PRO A 8 17.81 -1.65 -17.06
C PRO A 8 16.83 -2.69 -17.61
N ALA A 9 17.04 -3.96 -17.26
CA ALA A 9 16.08 -5.02 -17.54
C ALA A 9 14.68 -4.56 -17.08
N SER A 10 13.71 -4.61 -18.00
CA SER A 10 12.30 -4.26 -17.75
C SER A 10 11.83 -4.93 -16.47
N ARG A 11 11.42 -4.16 -15.44
CA ARG A 11 10.85 -4.72 -14.22
C ARG A 11 9.65 -5.57 -14.60
N ARG A 12 9.74 -6.89 -14.38
CA ARG A 12 8.64 -7.84 -14.59
C ARG A 12 7.59 -7.80 -13.47
N GLN A 13 7.84 -7.01 -12.43
CA GLN A 13 6.98 -6.85 -11.26
C GLN A 13 6.51 -5.39 -11.19
N THR A 14 5.22 -5.18 -10.97
CA THR A 14 4.61 -3.89 -10.70
C THR A 14 4.44 -3.74 -9.20
N ALA A 15 5.10 -2.74 -8.63
CA ALA A 15 4.95 -2.36 -7.23
C ALA A 15 3.82 -1.34 -7.09
N ILE A 16 2.83 -1.66 -6.28
CA ILE A 16 1.67 -0.80 -6.00
C ILE A 16 1.65 -0.50 -4.51
N ALA A 17 1.75 0.78 -4.15
CA ALA A 17 1.55 1.22 -2.77
C ALA A 17 0.07 1.55 -2.51
N VAL A 18 -0.31 1.55 -1.23
CA VAL A 18 -1.64 1.99 -0.80
C VAL A 18 -1.56 3.11 0.24
N THR A 19 -2.56 3.98 0.20
CA THR A 19 -2.94 4.86 1.30
C THR A 19 -4.47 4.92 1.38
N GLY A 20 -5.04 5.19 2.55
CA GLY A 20 -6.50 5.35 2.62
C GLY A 20 -7.04 5.57 4.02
N HIS A 21 -8.38 5.62 4.07
CA HIS A 21 -9.13 5.86 5.30
C HIS A 21 -9.04 4.69 6.29
N LEU A 22 -8.89 5.02 7.57
CA LEU A 22 -8.85 4.06 8.68
C LEU A 22 -10.26 3.63 9.14
N ASP A 23 -11.26 4.45 8.82
CA ASP A 23 -12.61 4.45 9.37
C ASP A 23 -13.66 4.09 8.32
N LEU A 24 -13.44 3.05 7.52
CA LEU A 24 -14.44 2.58 6.57
C LEU A 24 -15.64 1.96 7.31
N THR A 25 -16.87 2.29 6.91
CA THR A 25 -18.07 1.66 7.49
C THR A 25 -18.17 0.19 7.11
N GLU A 26 -18.90 -0.62 7.90
CA GLU A 26 -19.14 -2.04 7.61
C GLU A 26 -19.71 -2.27 6.21
N HIS A 27 -20.59 -1.39 5.73
CA HIS A 27 -21.14 -1.44 4.38
C HIS A 27 -20.09 -1.10 3.29
N THR A 28 -19.13 -0.23 3.60
CA THR A 28 -18.09 0.20 2.66
C THR A 28 -17.01 -0.85 2.45
N VAL A 29 -16.68 -1.61 3.49
CA VAL A 29 -15.65 -2.67 3.44
C VAL A 29 -15.82 -3.61 2.25
N PRO A 30 -16.97 -4.28 2.03
CA PRO A 30 -17.12 -5.19 0.88
C PRO A 30 -17.04 -4.48 -0.48
N LEU A 31 -17.49 -3.22 -0.58
CA LEU A 31 -17.40 -2.43 -1.81
C LEU A 31 -15.94 -2.13 -2.18
N VAL A 32 -15.16 -1.67 -1.19
CA VAL A 32 -13.73 -1.39 -1.36
C VAL A 32 -12.96 -2.67 -1.67
N ARG A 33 -13.24 -3.78 -0.97
CA ARG A 33 -12.60 -5.08 -1.27
C ARG A 33 -12.77 -5.49 -2.73
N ARG A 34 -13.99 -5.39 -3.25
CA ARG A 34 -14.29 -5.71 -4.65
C ARG A 34 -13.52 -4.79 -5.59
N ALA A 35 -13.59 -3.47 -5.36
CA ALA A 35 -12.92 -2.50 -6.21
C ALA A 35 -11.39 -2.67 -6.24
N LEU A 36 -10.78 -3.00 -5.08
CA LEU A 36 -9.36 -3.32 -5.00
C LEU A 36 -9.02 -4.59 -5.78
N ALA A 37 -9.81 -5.66 -5.66
CA ALA A 37 -9.58 -6.89 -6.41
C ALA A 37 -9.68 -6.67 -7.94
N GLU A 38 -10.68 -5.91 -8.39
CA GLU A 38 -10.86 -5.54 -9.80
C GLU A 38 -9.68 -4.68 -10.31
N LEU A 39 -9.23 -3.70 -9.51
CA LEU A 39 -8.10 -2.83 -9.86
C LEU A 39 -6.76 -3.60 -9.92
N LEU A 40 -6.53 -4.51 -8.96
CA LEU A 40 -5.26 -5.22 -8.81
C LEU A 40 -5.12 -6.45 -9.72
N GLY A 41 -6.24 -7.09 -10.08
CA GLY A 41 -6.28 -8.32 -10.87
C GLY A 41 -5.43 -8.30 -12.15
N PRO A 42 -5.48 -7.25 -12.99
CA PRO A 42 -4.66 -7.16 -14.20
C PRO A 42 -3.15 -7.25 -13.93
N TYR A 43 -2.67 -6.71 -12.81
CA TYR A 43 -1.25 -6.72 -12.45
C TYR A 43 -0.79 -8.09 -11.94
N ALA A 44 -1.68 -8.85 -11.30
CA ALA A 44 -1.41 -10.22 -10.90
C ALA A 44 -1.39 -11.20 -12.10
N ALA A 45 -2.25 -10.97 -13.09
CA ALA A 45 -2.37 -11.83 -14.28
C ALA A 45 -1.24 -11.63 -15.31
N ALA A 46 -0.54 -10.49 -15.28
CA ALA A 46 0.54 -10.18 -16.24
C ALA A 46 1.78 -11.10 -16.12
N ALA A 47 1.91 -11.90 -15.06
CA ALA A 47 2.92 -12.95 -14.87
C ALA A 47 2.72 -14.21 -15.75
N GLY A 48 2.08 -14.09 -16.92
CA GLY A 48 1.71 -15.23 -17.76
C GLY A 48 2.87 -16.22 -18.07
N PRO A 49 2.55 -17.48 -18.42
CA PRO A 49 3.49 -18.63 -18.45
C PRO A 49 4.65 -18.55 -19.47
N ASN A 50 4.81 -17.45 -20.21
CA ASN A 50 5.58 -17.39 -21.45
C ASN A 50 6.78 -16.42 -21.43
N GLY A 51 7.44 -16.23 -20.29
CA GLY A 51 8.74 -15.54 -20.34
C GLY A 51 9.47 -15.58 -19.02
N SER A 52 10.63 -16.24 -19.01
CA SER A 52 11.52 -16.52 -17.88
C SER A 52 10.83 -17.26 -16.74
N GLY A 53 11.15 -18.53 -16.53
CA GLY A 53 10.67 -19.37 -15.43
C GLY A 53 11.12 -18.93 -14.03
N ASP A 54 10.92 -17.65 -13.71
CA ASP A 54 11.00 -17.09 -12.38
C ASP A 54 9.57 -17.03 -11.82
N PRO A 55 9.22 -17.84 -10.82
CA PRO A 55 7.89 -17.88 -10.20
C PRO A 55 7.56 -16.64 -9.34
N GLY A 56 8.36 -15.57 -9.41
CA GLY A 56 8.13 -14.33 -8.68
C GLY A 56 6.80 -13.66 -9.06
N ALA A 57 5.99 -13.32 -8.05
CA ALA A 57 4.73 -12.61 -8.22
C ALA A 57 4.91 -11.30 -9.02
N SER A 58 4.13 -11.10 -10.09
CA SER A 58 4.15 -9.85 -10.87
C SER A 58 3.54 -8.66 -10.14
N LEU A 59 2.72 -8.92 -9.11
CA LEU A 59 2.15 -7.89 -8.25
C LEU A 59 2.91 -7.86 -6.92
N VAL A 60 3.47 -6.70 -6.60
CA VAL A 60 4.05 -6.40 -5.28
C VAL A 60 3.22 -5.31 -4.62
N GLY A 61 2.57 -5.61 -3.51
CA GLY A 61 1.90 -4.62 -2.68
C GLY A 61 2.84 -4.01 -1.65
N VAL A 62 2.79 -2.69 -1.46
CA VAL A 62 3.54 -1.97 -0.41
C VAL A 62 2.55 -1.25 0.49
N SER A 63 2.56 -1.55 1.80
CA SER A 63 1.53 -1.05 2.72
C SER A 63 2.08 -0.84 4.13
N CYS A 64 1.51 0.13 4.87
CA CYS A 64 1.74 0.27 6.30
C CYS A 64 0.84 -0.62 7.15
N ILE A 65 -0.07 -1.38 6.52
CA ILE A 65 -1.02 -2.33 7.13
C ILE A 65 -1.79 -1.71 8.31
N ALA A 66 -2.08 -0.41 8.20
CA ALA A 66 -2.99 0.25 9.12
C ALA A 66 -4.41 -0.35 9.01
N LYS A 67 -5.23 -0.15 10.03
CA LYS A 67 -6.64 -0.57 9.98
C LYS A 67 -7.37 0.10 8.80
N GLY A 68 -8.45 -0.50 8.33
CA GLY A 68 -9.20 0.02 7.18
C GLY A 68 -8.51 -0.30 5.85
N ALA A 69 -8.30 0.73 5.03
CA ALA A 69 -7.87 0.59 3.63
C ALA A 69 -6.60 -0.26 3.44
N ASP A 70 -5.56 0.01 4.22
CA ASP A 70 -4.26 -0.66 4.12
C ASP A 70 -4.37 -2.18 4.34
N THR A 71 -5.15 -2.62 5.34
CA THR A 71 -5.46 -4.04 5.59
C THR A 71 -6.23 -4.66 4.42
N LEU A 72 -7.27 -3.98 3.90
CA LEU A 72 -8.06 -4.50 2.78
C LEU A 72 -7.22 -4.69 1.52
N PHE A 73 -6.33 -3.73 1.25
CA PHE A 73 -5.38 -3.80 0.14
C PHE A 73 -4.38 -4.94 0.32
N ALA A 74 -3.77 -5.08 1.50
CA ALA A 74 -2.79 -6.12 1.76
C ALA A 74 -3.41 -7.53 1.61
N GLU A 75 -4.63 -7.72 2.11
CA GLU A 75 -5.38 -8.96 1.94
C GLU A 75 -5.72 -9.23 0.47
N ALA A 76 -6.09 -8.20 -0.31
CA ALA A 76 -6.37 -8.35 -1.74
C ALA A 76 -5.11 -8.73 -2.54
N VAL A 77 -3.97 -8.11 -2.26
CA VAL A 77 -2.68 -8.45 -2.87
C VAL A 77 -2.34 -9.92 -2.62
N LEU A 78 -2.39 -10.36 -1.36
CA LEU A 78 -2.08 -11.74 -1.00
C LEU A 78 -3.10 -12.73 -1.61
N GLY A 79 -4.39 -12.37 -1.62
CA GLY A 79 -5.46 -13.18 -2.22
C GLY A 79 -5.30 -13.38 -3.73
N LEU A 80 -4.62 -12.46 -4.42
CA LEU A 80 -4.28 -12.56 -5.84
C LEU A 80 -2.94 -13.28 -6.09
N GLY A 81 -2.30 -13.84 -5.06
CA GLY A 81 -0.97 -14.46 -5.16
C GLY A 81 0.17 -13.45 -5.29
N GLY A 82 -0.08 -12.17 -5.01
CA GLY A 82 0.92 -11.11 -4.97
C GLY A 82 1.86 -11.24 -3.77
N ARG A 83 3.01 -10.56 -3.84
CA ARG A 83 3.93 -10.42 -2.71
C ARG A 83 3.63 -9.14 -1.93
N LEU A 84 3.65 -9.21 -0.60
CA LEU A 84 3.48 -8.04 0.26
C LEU A 84 4.82 -7.57 0.85
N ILE A 85 5.07 -6.26 0.79
CA ILE A 85 6.09 -5.53 1.54
C ILE A 85 5.37 -4.68 2.58
N VAL A 86 5.69 -4.90 3.85
CA VAL A 86 5.15 -4.13 4.97
C VAL A 86 6.15 -3.06 5.39
N VAL A 87 5.69 -1.80 5.46
CA VAL A 87 6.47 -0.67 5.98
C VAL A 87 5.94 -0.30 7.36
N VAL A 88 6.72 -0.57 8.40
CA VAL A 88 6.37 -0.26 9.80
C VAL A 88 6.96 1.11 10.17
N PRO A 89 6.12 2.13 10.45
CA PRO A 89 6.59 3.50 10.70
C PRO A 89 7.52 3.64 11.91
N SER A 90 7.29 2.87 12.98
CA SER A 90 8.05 2.96 14.22
C SER A 90 8.15 1.61 14.95
N ARG A 91 9.13 1.50 15.85
CA ARG A 91 9.33 0.29 16.68
C ARG A 91 8.16 -0.01 17.59
N ASP A 92 7.48 1.01 18.10
CA ASP A 92 6.34 0.86 18.98
C ASP A 92 4.98 0.74 18.27
N TYR A 93 4.94 0.80 16.93
CA TYR A 93 3.71 0.92 16.14
C TYR A 93 2.65 -0.13 16.52
N ARG A 94 3.06 -1.41 16.54
CA ARG A 94 2.17 -2.52 16.92
C ARG A 94 1.57 -2.38 18.32
N ARG A 95 2.31 -1.81 19.26
CA ARG A 95 1.87 -1.64 20.66
C ARG A 95 1.04 -0.37 20.85
N ARG A 96 1.38 0.71 20.13
CA ARG A 96 0.85 2.05 20.38
C ARG A 96 -0.30 2.44 19.47
N THR A 97 -0.32 1.96 18.23
CA THR A 97 -1.26 2.40 17.20
C THR A 97 -2.25 1.30 16.81
N VAL A 98 -1.83 0.04 16.83
CA VAL A 98 -2.72 -1.08 16.45
C VAL A 98 -3.63 -1.43 17.62
N GLU A 99 -4.92 -1.16 17.45
CA GLU A 99 -5.98 -1.50 18.40
C GLU A 99 -6.07 -3.03 18.60
N PRO A 100 -6.44 -3.50 19.81
CA PRO A 100 -6.52 -4.94 20.11
C PRO A 100 -7.36 -5.74 19.11
N GLU A 101 -8.48 -5.17 18.65
CA GLU A 101 -9.43 -5.77 17.71
C GLU A 101 -8.81 -5.99 16.32
N HIS A 102 -7.80 -5.20 15.96
CA HIS A 102 -7.07 -5.29 14.70
C HIS A 102 -5.73 -6.01 14.81
N GLY A 103 -5.29 -6.32 16.03
CA GLY A 103 -3.99 -6.93 16.31
C GLY A 103 -3.76 -8.25 15.57
N ALA A 104 -4.76 -9.14 15.57
CA ALA A 104 -4.64 -10.45 14.91
C ALA A 104 -4.47 -10.32 13.39
N SER A 105 -5.19 -9.41 12.73
CA SER A 105 -5.02 -9.17 11.29
C SER A 105 -3.65 -8.55 10.98
N TYR A 106 -3.22 -7.58 11.77
CA TYR A 106 -1.88 -7.00 11.62
C TYR A 106 -0.79 -8.07 11.75
N ASP A 107 -0.84 -8.90 12.78
CA ASP A 107 0.20 -9.91 13.04
C ASP A 107 0.27 -10.94 11.90
N ARG A 108 -0.89 -11.40 11.41
CA ARG A 108 -0.96 -12.29 10.23
C ARG A 108 -0.38 -11.64 8.98
N LEU A 109 -0.66 -10.36 8.73
CA LEU A 109 -0.14 -9.66 7.55
C LEU A 109 1.37 -9.44 7.63
N VAL A 110 1.91 -9.16 8.82
CA VAL A 110 3.37 -9.09 9.04
C VAL A 110 4.03 -10.44 8.79
N GLU A 111 3.42 -11.53 9.27
CA GLU A 111 3.94 -12.89 9.07
C GLU A 111 3.90 -13.33 7.60
N ALA A 112 2.84 -12.98 6.89
CA ALA A 112 2.68 -13.27 5.46
C ALA A 112 3.53 -12.37 4.55
N ALA A 113 4.09 -11.28 5.07
CA ALA A 113 4.88 -10.34 4.28
C ALA A 113 6.19 -10.97 3.80
N GLY A 114 6.48 -10.84 2.51
CA GLY A 114 7.76 -11.26 1.94
C GLY A 114 8.92 -10.33 2.29
N GLU A 115 8.63 -9.14 2.83
CA GLU A 115 9.61 -8.20 3.38
C GLU A 115 8.93 -7.31 4.43
N VAL A 116 9.62 -7.02 5.53
CA VAL A 116 9.18 -6.06 6.54
C VAL A 116 10.25 -4.99 6.74
N VAL A 117 9.97 -3.78 6.28
CA VAL A 117 10.82 -2.60 6.43
C VAL A 117 10.43 -1.88 7.70
N ARG A 118 11.33 -1.81 8.69
CA ARG A 118 11.07 -1.06 9.93
C ARG A 118 11.90 0.22 9.91
N LEU A 119 11.24 1.37 10.00
CA LEU A 119 11.94 2.66 10.00
C LEU A 119 12.59 2.92 11.36
N PRO A 120 13.67 3.73 11.41
CA PRO A 120 14.46 3.96 12.61
C PRO A 120 13.82 4.97 13.58
N TYR A 121 12.49 4.95 13.73
CA TYR A 121 11.75 5.79 14.67
C TYR A 121 11.32 4.98 15.89
N GLU A 122 11.54 5.52 17.09
CA GLU A 122 11.14 4.87 18.33
C GLU A 122 9.63 4.97 18.59
N THR A 123 9.00 6.08 18.16
CA THR A 123 7.58 6.36 18.41
C THR A 123 6.79 6.61 17.14
N ALA A 124 5.54 6.16 17.12
CA ALA A 124 4.56 6.39 16.06
C ALA A 124 4.07 7.86 16.09
N ALA A 125 4.97 8.77 15.76
CA ALA A 125 4.72 10.20 15.68
C ALA A 125 4.71 10.66 14.22
N ARG A 126 4.27 11.89 13.97
CA ARG A 126 4.15 12.45 12.62
C ARG A 126 5.39 12.23 11.71
N PRO A 127 6.64 12.49 12.14
CA PRO A 127 7.80 12.26 11.29
C PRO A 127 7.97 10.79 10.85
N ALA A 128 7.53 9.84 11.68
CA ALA A 128 7.54 8.42 11.35
C ALA A 128 6.53 8.09 10.22
N TYR A 129 5.34 8.70 10.27
CA TYR A 129 4.32 8.55 9.23
C TYR A 129 4.71 9.23 7.92
N GLU A 130 5.27 10.43 7.98
CA GLU A 130 5.78 11.13 6.79
C GLU A 130 6.90 10.33 6.12
N ALA A 131 7.87 9.83 6.90
CA ALA A 131 8.92 8.97 6.36
C ALA A 131 8.40 7.65 5.81
N ALA A 132 7.35 7.08 6.41
CA ALA A 132 6.69 5.88 5.87
C ALA A 132 6.02 6.16 4.53
N ASN A 133 5.31 7.29 4.39
CA ASN A 133 4.70 7.70 3.12
C ASN A 133 5.76 7.88 2.03
N THR A 134 6.89 8.52 2.34
CA THR A 134 8.00 8.65 1.40
C THR A 134 8.53 7.29 0.96
N VAL A 135 8.73 6.35 1.89
CA VAL A 135 9.17 4.97 1.54
C VAL A 135 8.14 4.22 0.70
N LEU A 136 6.84 4.41 0.95
CA LEU A 136 5.78 3.84 0.11
C LEU A 136 5.89 4.36 -1.32
N ILE A 137 6.05 5.67 -1.49
CA ILE A 137 6.09 6.35 -2.80
C ILE A 137 7.37 6.01 -3.56
N GLU A 138 8.53 6.02 -2.90
CA GLU A 138 9.82 5.67 -3.51
C GLU A 138 9.86 4.22 -4.04
N ARG A 139 9.10 3.32 -3.42
CA ARG A 139 9.04 1.89 -3.80
C ARG A 139 7.94 1.57 -4.79
N ALA A 140 7.03 2.51 -5.05
CA ALA A 140 5.85 2.28 -5.86
C ALA A 140 6.06 2.69 -7.32
N ASP A 141 5.60 1.85 -8.23
CA ASP A 141 5.35 2.26 -9.61
C ASP A 141 4.02 3.04 -9.69
N ARG A 142 3.06 2.75 -8.79
CA ARG A 142 1.72 3.36 -8.73
C ARG A 142 1.18 3.41 -7.28
N LEU A 143 0.38 4.42 -6.95
CA LEU A 143 -0.29 4.56 -5.66
C LEU A 143 -1.80 4.33 -5.80
N VAL A 144 -2.37 3.50 -4.94
CA VAL A 144 -3.82 3.36 -4.75
C VAL A 144 -4.24 4.17 -3.53
N ALA A 145 -5.18 5.10 -3.73
CA ALA A 145 -5.75 5.92 -2.68
C ALA A 145 -7.21 5.50 -2.43
N VAL A 146 -7.47 4.77 -1.35
CA VAL A 146 -8.84 4.45 -0.90
C VAL A 146 -9.37 5.65 -0.12
N TRP A 147 -9.92 6.61 -0.86
CA TRP A 147 -10.09 7.99 -0.39
C TRP A 147 -11.26 8.69 -1.07
N ASP A 148 -12.05 9.39 -0.26
CA ASP A 148 -13.25 10.14 -0.66
C ASP A 148 -12.99 11.52 -1.28
N GLY A 149 -11.72 11.91 -1.45
CA GLY A 149 -11.35 13.23 -1.97
C GLY A 149 -11.21 14.31 -0.89
N THR A 150 -11.37 13.99 0.40
CA THR A 150 -11.23 14.96 1.51
C THR A 150 -9.86 15.64 1.51
N PRO A 151 -9.78 16.99 1.44
CA PRO A 151 -8.52 17.72 1.30
C PRO A 151 -7.56 17.49 2.47
N PRO A 152 -6.26 17.80 2.31
CA PRO A 152 -5.29 17.67 3.39
C PRO A 152 -5.67 18.55 4.57
N THR A 153 -5.46 18.04 5.78
CA THR A 153 -5.77 18.76 7.02
C THR A 153 -4.74 19.85 7.36
N GLY A 154 -3.66 19.95 6.58
CA GLY A 154 -2.50 20.81 6.86
C GLY A 154 -1.59 20.30 7.98
N LYS A 155 -1.92 19.15 8.59
CA LYS A 155 -1.14 18.56 9.69
C LYS A 155 0.00 17.66 9.24
N GLY A 156 -0.03 17.18 7.99
CA GLY A 156 0.94 16.25 7.42
C GLY A 156 0.67 14.78 7.80
N GLY A 157 1.16 13.85 6.97
CA GLY A 157 1.09 12.41 7.21
C GLY A 157 -0.26 11.73 6.94
N GLY A 158 -1.26 12.45 6.41
CA GLY A 158 -2.56 11.88 6.06
C GLY A 158 -2.62 11.33 4.62
N THR A 159 -3.74 10.68 4.28
CA THR A 159 -4.00 10.14 2.93
C THR A 159 -3.88 11.18 1.83
N ALA A 160 -4.46 12.37 2.04
CA ALA A 160 -4.37 13.45 1.05
C ALA A 160 -2.93 13.97 0.88
N ASP A 161 -2.12 13.98 1.94
CA ASP A 161 -0.71 14.37 1.86
C ASP A 161 0.07 13.34 1.01
N ALA A 162 -0.14 12.04 1.23
CA ALA A 162 0.46 10.98 0.43
C ALA A 162 0.05 11.04 -1.06
N VAL A 163 -1.21 11.38 -1.35
CA VAL A 163 -1.69 11.59 -2.74
C VAL A 163 -0.97 12.76 -3.39
N LEU A 164 -0.78 13.87 -2.67
CA LEU A 164 -0.06 15.04 -3.18
C LEU A 164 1.42 14.71 -3.41
N GLU A 165 2.06 14.03 -2.47
CA GLU A 165 3.46 13.60 -2.57
C GLU A 165 3.69 12.66 -3.76
N ALA A 166 2.81 11.67 -3.96
CA ALA A 166 2.89 10.76 -5.10
C ALA A 166 2.76 11.49 -6.44
N ARG A 167 1.79 12.40 -6.56
CA ARG A 167 1.62 13.22 -7.76
C ARG A 167 2.83 14.11 -8.03
N ALA A 168 3.39 14.72 -6.98
CA ALA A 168 4.60 15.54 -7.10
C ALA A 168 5.82 14.72 -7.55
N ALA A 169 5.90 13.45 -7.14
CA ALA A 169 6.92 12.50 -7.56
C ALA A 169 6.67 11.89 -8.95
N GLY A 170 5.57 12.25 -9.64
CA GLY A 170 5.20 11.70 -10.94
C GLY A 170 4.66 10.27 -10.90
N ILE A 171 4.30 9.77 -9.72
CA ILE A 171 3.69 8.45 -9.53
C ILE A 171 2.19 8.53 -9.84
N PRO A 172 1.67 7.70 -10.77
CA PRO A 172 0.24 7.63 -11.05
C PRO A 172 -0.56 7.24 -9.80
N VAL A 173 -1.69 7.92 -9.58
CA VAL A 173 -2.60 7.67 -8.45
C VAL A 173 -3.95 7.17 -8.95
N ASP A 174 -4.40 5.99 -8.53
CA ASP A 174 -5.79 5.57 -8.68
C ASP A 174 -6.56 5.84 -7.40
N VAL A 175 -7.71 6.50 -7.54
CA VAL A 175 -8.63 6.72 -6.43
C VAL A 175 -9.67 5.60 -6.41
N VAL A 176 -9.80 4.94 -5.27
CA VAL A 176 -10.82 3.90 -5.02
C VAL A 176 -11.81 4.44 -4.02
N TRP A 177 -12.96 4.89 -4.52
CA TRP A 177 -14.10 5.29 -3.70
C TRP A 177 -15.41 4.88 -4.40
N PRO A 178 -15.84 3.62 -4.25
CA PRO A 178 -17.02 3.11 -4.94
C PRO A 178 -18.30 3.86 -4.56
N GLU A 179 -19.28 3.85 -5.46
CA GLU A 179 -20.62 4.37 -5.15
C GLU A 179 -21.21 3.69 -3.90
N GLY A 180 -21.79 4.48 -3.00
CA GLY A 180 -22.30 4.01 -1.70
C GLY A 180 -21.24 3.89 -0.60
N ALA A 181 -19.96 4.13 -0.89
CA ALA A 181 -18.91 4.17 0.12
C ALA A 181 -19.08 5.37 1.08
N ALA A 182 -18.80 5.12 2.36
CA ALA A 182 -18.89 6.08 3.45
C ALA A 182 -17.84 5.81 4.52
N ARG A 183 -17.57 6.83 5.33
CA ARG A 183 -16.69 6.76 6.50
C ARG A 183 -17.51 6.72 7.79
N GLY A 184 -16.97 6.07 8.81
CA GLY A 184 -17.43 6.19 10.19
C GLY A 184 -17.04 7.57 10.73
N GLY A 185 -17.98 8.21 11.44
CA GLY A 185 -17.73 9.46 12.17
C GLY A 185 -17.19 9.20 13.57
#